data_AF-A0A835U704-F1
#
_entry.id   AF-A0A835U704-F1
#
_cell.length_a   1.000
_cell.length_b   1.000
_cell.length_c   1.000
_cell.angle_alpha   90.00
_cell.angle_beta   90.00
_cell.angle_gamma   90.00
#
_symmetry.space_group_name_H-M   'P 1'
#
loop_
_entity.id
_entity.type
_entity.pdbx_description
1 polymer ?
#
loop_
_entity_poly.entity_id
_entity_poly.type
_entity_poly.pdbx_seq_one_letter_code
_entity_poly.pdbx_strand_id
1 'polypeptide(L)' 'MADGEDIQPLVCDNGTGMVKAGFAGDDAPRAVFPSIVGRPRHTGVMVGMGQKMHM' A
#
# COMPACT_ATOMS: atom_id res chain seq x y z
N MET A 1 -0.72 -16.03 -28.40
CA MET A 1 -1.39 -15.34 -27.27
C MET A 1 -1.59 -16.40 -26.22
N ALA A 2 -1.11 -16.20 -24.99
CA ALA A 2 -1.44 -17.14 -23.92
C ALA A 2 -2.97 -17.15 -23.77
N ASP A 3 -3.57 -18.33 -23.84
CA ASP A 3 -5.01 -18.48 -23.68
C ASP A 3 -5.40 -17.91 -22.31
N GLY A 4 -6.46 -17.13 -22.24
CA GLY A 4 -6.82 -16.35 -21.05
C GLY A 4 -7.28 -17.18 -19.85
N GLU A 5 -7.24 -18.51 -19.95
CA GLU A 5 -7.74 -19.44 -18.94
C GLU A 5 -6.86 -19.51 -17.68
N ASP A 6 -5.58 -19.11 -17.75
CA ASP A 6 -4.66 -19.12 -16.59
C ASP A 6 -4.43 -17.72 -15.96
N ILE A 7 -5.18 -16.70 -16.37
CA ILE A 7 -5.02 -15.34 -15.81
C ILE A 7 -6.00 -15.14 -14.65
N GLN A 8 -5.50 -15.26 -13.42
CA GLN A 8 -6.28 -14.91 -12.23
C GLN A 8 -6.48 -13.39 -12.13
N PRO A 9 -7.73 -12.87 -12.16
CA PRO A 9 -7.98 -11.44 -12.16
C PRO A 9 -7.57 -10.75 -10.85
N LEU A 10 -7.14 -9.50 -10.94
CA LEU A 10 -6.99 -8.61 -9.79
C LEU A 10 -8.28 -7.83 -9.54
N VAL A 11 -8.65 -7.69 -8.27
CA VAL A 11 -9.77 -6.86 -7.82
C VAL A 11 -9.21 -5.69 -7.02
N CYS A 12 -9.60 -4.47 -7.40
CA CYS A 12 -9.21 -3.24 -6.73
C CYS A 12 -10.46 -2.42 -6.36
N ASP A 13 -10.77 -2.33 -5.07
CA ASP A 13 -11.82 -1.47 -4.51
C ASP A 13 -11.21 -0.13 -4.07
N ASN A 14 -11.56 0.94 -4.78
CA ASN A 14 -11.05 2.29 -4.56
C ASN A 14 -11.94 3.07 -3.58
N GLY A 15 -11.96 2.64 -2.33
CA GLY A 15 -12.62 3.37 -1.26
C GLY A 15 -11.93 4.71 -0.97
N THR A 16 -12.68 5.70 -0.50
CA THR A 16 -12.14 7.05 -0.17
C THR A 16 -11.25 7.05 1.07
N GLY A 17 -11.51 6.17 2.04
CA GLY A 17 -10.68 6.01 3.24
C GLY A 17 -9.61 4.93 3.08
N MET A 18 -9.99 3.79 2.51
CA MET A 18 -9.14 2.61 2.39
C MET A 18 -9.28 1.99 0.99
N VAL A 19 -8.15 1.68 0.37
CA VAL A 19 -8.09 0.79 -0.80
C VAL A 19 -8.03 -0.64 -0.31
N LYS A 20 -8.74 -1.54 -1.00
CA LYS A 20 -8.64 -2.99 -0.80
C LYS A 20 -8.28 -3.65 -2.12
N ALA A 21 -7.30 -4.54 -2.09
CA ALA A 21 -6.85 -5.26 -3.26
C ALA A 21 -6.66 -6.76 -2.96
N GLY A 22 -6.93 -7.60 -3.95
CA GLY A 22 -6.80 -9.04 -3.85
C GLY A 22 -6.99 -9.70 -5.21
N PHE A 23 -6.91 -11.03 -5.25
CA PHE A 23 -7.27 -11.76 -6.46
C PHE A 23 -8.74 -12.15 -6.45
N ALA A 24 -9.36 -12.24 -7.62
CA ALA A 24 -10.73 -12.74 -7.72
C ALA A 24 -10.80 -14.19 -7.20
N GLY A 25 -11.84 -14.48 -6.41
CA GLY A 25 -12.06 -15.78 -5.78
C GLY A 25 -11.48 -15.92 -4.36
N ASP A 26 -10.63 -14.99 -3.91
CA ASP A 26 -10.17 -14.97 -2.51
C ASP A 26 -11.33 -14.59 -1.57
N ASP A 27 -11.36 -15.19 -0.37
CA ASP A 27 -12.39 -14.92 0.65
C ASP A 27 -12.30 -13.50 1.25
N ALA A 28 -11.13 -12.85 1.13
CA ALA A 28 -10.84 -11.55 1.72
C ALA A 28 -9.74 -10.80 0.92
N PRO A 29 -9.67 -9.46 1.02
CA PRO A 29 -8.60 -8.71 0.36
C PRO A 29 -7.23 -9.07 0.96
N ARG A 30 -6.23 -9.27 0.09
CA ARG A 30 -4.85 -9.54 0.49
C ARG A 30 -4.13 -8.29 1.00
N ALA A 31 -4.54 -7.11 0.54
CA ALA A 31 -4.00 -5.83 0.97
C ALA A 31 -5.12 -4.85 1.29
N VAL A 32 -4.97 -4.15 2.41
CA VAL A 32 -5.85 -3.07 2.84
C VAL A 32 -4.97 -1.92 3.34
N PHE A 33 -5.08 -0.74 2.72
CA PHE A 33 -4.23 0.41 3.04
C PHE A 33 -4.99 1.73 2.89
N PRO A 34 -4.58 2.81 3.59
CA PRO A 34 -5.22 4.11 3.47
C PRO A 34 -5.12 4.68 2.05
N SER A 35 -6.17 5.33 1.58
CA SER A 35 -6.22 5.99 0.27
C SER A 35 -5.51 7.36 0.29
N ILE A 36 -4.25 7.39 0.73
CA ILE A 36 -3.48 8.62 1.00
C ILE A 36 -2.08 8.50 0.39
N VAL A 37 -1.62 9.59 -0.24
CA VAL A 37 -0.23 9.75 -0.69
C VAL A 37 0.45 10.83 0.14
N GLY A 38 1.45 10.45 0.94
CA GLY A 38 2.30 11.38 1.67
C GLY A 38 3.26 12.11 0.73
N ARG A 39 3.30 13.45 0.81
CA ARG A 39 4.25 14.28 0.07
C ARG A 39 5.20 14.98 1.05
N PRO A 40 6.51 14.71 1.01
CA PRO A 40 7.48 15.42 1.85
C PRO A 40 7.41 16.93 1.62
N ARG A 41 7.21 17.70 2.68
CA ARG A 41 7.16 19.18 2.60
C ARG A 41 8.53 19.83 2.73
N HIS A 42 9.49 19.13 3.32
CA HIS A 42 10.86 19.57 3.50
C HIS A 42 11.79 18.49 2.96
N THR A 43 12.76 18.88 2.14
CA THR A 43 13.73 18.00 1.49
C THR A 43 14.79 17.44 2.45
N GLY A 44 14.86 17.97 3.67
CA GLY A 44 15.63 17.41 4.76
C GLY A 44 14.76 16.45 5.56
N VAL A 45 15.08 15.16 5.53
CA VAL A 45 14.64 14.23 6.56
C VAL A 45 15.12 14.82 7.90
N MET A 46 14.27 14.85 8.91
CA MET A 46 14.71 15.11 10.27
C MET A 46 15.57 13.91 10.73
N VAL A 47 16.82 13.86 10.31
CA VAL A 47 17.85 12.98 10.85
C VAL A 47 18.29 13.63 12.16
N GLY A 48 17.70 13.21 13.29
CA GLY A 48 18.03 13.86 14.56
C GLY A 48 17.23 13.46 15.80
N MET A 49 16.15 12.68 15.70
CA MET A 49 15.49 12.12 16.90
C MET A 49 16.22 10.87 17.43
N GLY A 50 17.56 10.87 17.41
CA GLY A 50 18.42 9.76 17.80
C GLY A 50 19.77 10.14 18.42
N GLN A 51 19.96 11.39 18.84
CA GLN A 51 21.13 11.80 19.62
C GLN A 51 20.69 12.46 20.92
N LYS A 52 20.34 11.64 21.90
CA LYS A 52 20.39 12.03 23.32
C LYS A 52 20.88 10.85 24.16
N MET A 53 22.20 10.91 24.38
CA MET A 53 23.00 10.48 25.54
C MET A 53 22.51 9.28 26.36
N HIS A 54 23.32 8.22 26.38
CA HIS A 54 23.80 7.65 27.64
C HIS A 54 25.31 7.48 27.54
N MET A 55 25.96 7.87 28.64
CA MET A 55 27.37 7.67 28.95
C MET A 55 27.69 6.18 29.08
#